data_AF-A0A2W5SU50-F1
#
_entry.id   AF-A0A2W5SU50-F1
#
_cell.length_a   1.000
_cell.length_b   1.000
_cell.length_c   1.000
_cell.angle_alpha   90.00
_cell.angle_beta   90.00
_cell.angle_gamma   90.00
#
_symmetry.space_group_name_H-M   'P 1'
#
loop_
_entity.id
_entity.type
_entity.pdbx_description
1 polymer ?
#
loop_
_entity_poly.entity_id
_entity_poly.type
_entity_poly.pdbx_seq_one_letter_code
_entity_poly.pdbx_strand_id
1 'polypeptide(L)'
;MTTVLFIHGLESGPRGHKARALADAGFEVVAVQMPSSRSAILKDPVTQLALLSALVVLISAAFAGLVWFAATLVLLALSATPFRVAVTRRMWRRSVDVQRAALRSHAIDVVLGSSFGGAVALELLARGDWKGRTVLLCPAHRLVAQRARIAPSRLPEQADVLVVHGTRDETVPLTHSRALVENTAAKLIEVDDTHRLFDTATADNLKAWINAR
;
A
#
# COMPACT_ATOMS: atom_id res chain seq x y z
N MET A 1 13.56 -22.32 8.41
CA MET A 1 13.88 -20.88 8.27
C MET A 1 12.57 -20.19 7.95
N THR A 2 12.19 -19.13 8.65
CA THR A 2 10.89 -18.46 8.43
C THR A 2 10.98 -17.55 7.21
N THR A 3 10.07 -17.74 6.27
CA THR A 3 9.96 -16.96 5.02
C THR A 3 8.96 -15.83 5.19
N VAL A 4 9.42 -14.60 5.03
CA VAL A 4 8.63 -13.38 5.20
C VAL A 4 8.35 -12.76 3.83
N LEU A 5 7.08 -12.65 3.47
CA LEU A 5 6.64 -11.81 2.35
C LEU A 5 6.60 -10.35 2.82
N PHE A 6 7.59 -9.56 2.43
CA PHE A 6 7.63 -8.14 2.72
C PHE A 6 6.94 -7.32 1.63
N ILE A 7 5.84 -6.67 1.99
CA ILE A 7 5.07 -5.78 1.13
C ILE A 7 5.42 -4.33 1.47
N HIS A 8 6.19 -3.70 0.59
CA HIS A 8 6.79 -2.37 0.80
C HIS A 8 5.78 -1.21 0.67
N GLY A 9 6.17 -0.01 1.11
CA GLY A 9 5.37 1.22 1.00
C GLY A 9 5.55 1.93 -0.35
N LEU A 10 4.94 3.11 -0.54
CA LEU A 10 5.11 3.91 -1.76
C LEU A 10 6.53 4.50 -1.90
N GLU A 11 7.17 4.76 -0.77
CA GLU A 11 8.46 5.47 -0.69
C GLU A 11 9.63 4.54 -0.39
N SER A 12 9.36 3.23 -0.31
CA SER A 12 10.36 2.18 -0.20
C SER A 12 10.20 1.19 -1.35
N GLY A 13 11.29 0.51 -1.70
CA GLY A 13 11.26 -0.60 -2.64
C GLY A 13 11.52 -1.94 -1.94
N PRO A 14 11.59 -3.04 -2.70
CA PRO A 14 11.85 -4.38 -2.17
C PRO A 14 13.24 -4.53 -1.53
N ARG A 15 14.16 -3.59 -1.79
CA ARG A 15 15.52 -3.54 -1.22
C ARG A 15 15.70 -2.41 -0.19
N GLY A 16 14.59 -1.89 0.36
CA GLY A 16 14.61 -0.80 1.34
C GLY A 16 15.16 -1.25 2.71
N HIS A 17 15.30 -0.28 3.64
CA HIS A 17 15.86 -0.51 4.98
C HIS A 17 15.20 -1.69 5.72
N LYS A 18 13.87 -1.75 5.77
CA LYS A 18 13.13 -2.83 6.45
C LYS A 18 13.34 -4.22 5.83
N ALA A 19 13.49 -4.30 4.50
CA ALA A 19 13.77 -5.57 3.85
C ALA A 19 15.15 -6.10 4.22
N ARG A 20 16.14 -5.20 4.34
CA ARG A 20 17.49 -5.56 4.80
C ARG A 20 17.47 -5.94 6.28
N ALA A 21 16.81 -5.16 7.12
CA ALA A 21 16.67 -5.48 8.54
C ALA A 21 15.99 -6.85 8.79
N LEU A 22 15.03 -7.25 7.95
CA LEU A 22 14.46 -8.61 7.97
C LEU A 22 15.49 -9.68 7.60
N ALA A 23 16.32 -9.45 6.58
CA ALA A 23 17.38 -10.37 6.19
C ALA A 23 18.45 -10.47 7.30
N ASP A 24 18.85 -9.33 7.88
CA ASP A 24 19.80 -9.24 9.00
C ASP A 24 19.26 -9.93 10.26
N ALA A 25 17.93 -9.99 10.43
CA ALA A 25 17.26 -10.75 11.49
C ALA A 25 17.27 -12.28 11.27
N GLY A 26 17.77 -12.74 10.13
CA GLY A 26 17.88 -14.16 9.77
C GLY A 26 16.65 -14.74 9.05
N PHE A 27 15.77 -13.89 8.51
CA PHE A 27 14.61 -14.34 7.74
C PHE A 27 14.94 -14.53 6.25
N GLU A 28 14.25 -15.47 5.60
CA GLU A 28 14.19 -15.49 4.14
C GLU A 28 13.20 -14.43 3.68
N VAL A 29 13.65 -13.45 2.90
CA VAL A 29 12.80 -12.29 2.54
C VAL A 29 12.38 -12.37 1.08
N VAL A 30 11.08 -12.60 0.88
CA VAL A 30 10.44 -12.44 -0.43
C VAL A 30 9.91 -11.01 -0.51
N ALA A 31 10.50 -10.17 -1.37
CA ALA A 31 10.05 -8.80 -1.56
C ALA A 31 9.86 -8.51 -3.06
N VAL A 32 8.61 -8.43 -3.50
CA VAL A 32 8.27 -8.21 -4.91
C VAL A 32 7.93 -6.73 -5.16
N GLN A 33 8.52 -6.16 -6.21
CA GLN A 33 8.28 -4.77 -6.61
C GLN A 33 6.82 -4.55 -7.04
N MET A 34 6.12 -3.64 -6.37
CA MET A 34 4.77 -3.22 -6.76
C MET A 34 4.80 -2.10 -7.81
N PRO A 35 3.78 -1.99 -8.68
CA PRO A 35 3.64 -0.92 -9.67
C PRO A 35 3.10 0.37 -9.03
N SER A 36 3.71 0.79 -7.93
CA SER A 36 3.23 1.89 -7.08
C SER A 36 4.10 3.16 -7.15
N SER A 37 5.22 3.11 -7.86
CA SER A 37 6.07 4.27 -8.10
C SER A 37 5.48 5.19 -9.16
N ARG A 38 5.85 6.48 -9.12
CA ARG A 38 5.44 7.45 -10.17
C ARG A 38 5.79 6.96 -11.58
N SER A 39 6.99 6.40 -11.77
CA SER A 39 7.39 5.86 -13.06
C SER A 39 6.53 4.66 -13.48
N ALA A 40 6.13 3.78 -12.57
CA ALA A 40 5.27 2.64 -12.90
C ALA A 40 3.86 3.09 -13.29
N ILE A 41 3.32 4.11 -12.60
CA ILE A 41 2.03 4.71 -12.94
C ILE A 41 2.07 5.37 -14.32
N LEU A 42 3.11 6.14 -14.63
CA LEU A 42 3.25 6.80 -15.93
C LEU A 42 3.48 5.82 -17.10
N LYS A 43 4.04 4.64 -16.83
CA LYS A 43 4.21 3.55 -17.81
C LYS A 43 2.99 2.62 -17.90
N ASP A 44 1.95 2.85 -17.11
CA ASP A 44 0.74 2.04 -17.20
C ASP A 44 -0.02 2.38 -18.50
N PRO A 45 -0.36 1.39 -19.35
CA PRO A 45 -0.97 1.65 -20.66
C PRO A 45 -2.30 2.40 -20.58
N VAL A 46 -3.10 2.18 -19.53
CA VAL A 46 -4.38 2.87 -19.35
C VAL A 46 -4.15 4.32 -18.96
N THR A 47 -3.15 4.58 -18.11
CA THR A 47 -2.73 5.94 -17.77
C THR A 47 -2.18 6.67 -18.99
N GLN A 48 -1.33 6.03 -19.79
CA GLN A 48 -0.79 6.61 -21.03
C GLN A 48 -1.89 6.94 -22.03
N LEU A 49 -2.82 6.01 -22.27
CA LEU A 49 -3.96 6.25 -23.17
C LEU A 49 -4.79 7.45 -22.71
N ALA A 50 -5.10 7.56 -21.41
CA ALA A 50 -5.86 8.68 -20.88
C ALA A 50 -5.12 10.03 -21.05
N LEU A 51 -3.81 10.07 -20.81
CA LEU A 51 -3.00 11.28 -20.98
C LEU A 51 -2.88 11.68 -22.46
N LEU A 52 -2.67 10.71 -23.35
CA LEU A 52 -2.62 10.94 -24.80
C LEU A 52 -3.96 11.42 -25.33
N SER A 53 -5.08 10.81 -24.92
CA SER A 53 -6.42 11.27 -25.28
C SER A 53 -6.68 12.69 -24.80
N ALA A 54 -6.30 13.03 -23.56
CA ALA A 54 -6.43 14.40 -23.05
C ALA A 54 -5.60 15.41 -23.88
N LEU A 55 -4.38 15.03 -24.28
CA LEU A 55 -3.53 15.85 -25.14
C LEU A 55 -4.14 16.07 -26.52
N VAL A 56 -4.65 15.01 -27.17
CA VAL A 56 -5.30 15.09 -28.48
C VAL A 56 -6.54 15.97 -28.44
N VAL A 57 -7.37 15.85 -27.40
CA VAL A 57 -8.56 16.69 -27.21
C VAL A 57 -8.15 18.15 -27.00
N LEU A 58 -7.11 18.42 -26.21
CA LEU A 58 -6.60 19.77 -25.97
C LEU A 58 -6.06 20.42 -27.25
N ILE A 59 -5.28 19.68 -28.05
CA ILE A 59 -4.75 20.15 -29.33
C ILE A 59 -5.90 20.43 -30.30
N SER A 60 -6.85 19.50 -30.44
CA SER A 60 -8.03 19.68 -31.30
C SER A 60 -8.84 20.92 -30.91
N ALA A 61 -9.04 21.13 -29.61
CA ALA A 61 -9.76 22.29 -29.09
C ALA A 61 -9.02 23.61 -29.34
N ALA A 62 -7.68 23.61 -29.32
CA ALA A 62 -6.88 24.79 -29.65
C ALA A 62 -7.08 25.22 -31.12
N PHE A 63 -7.19 24.28 -32.05
CA PHE A 63 -7.50 24.57 -33.46
C PHE A 63 -8.95 25.00 -33.68
N ALA A 64 -9.89 24.58 -32.82
CA ALA A 64 -11.30 24.96 -32.90
C ALA A 64 -11.59 26.39 -32.37
N GLY A 65 -10.61 27.03 -31.72
CA GLY A 65 -10.69 28.41 -31.23
C GLY A 65 -10.76 28.54 -29.70
N LEU A 66 -10.61 29.78 -29.22
CA LEU A 66 -10.39 30.09 -27.80
C LEU A 66 -11.49 29.57 -26.87
N VAL A 67 -12.76 29.68 -27.29
CA VAL A 67 -13.92 29.23 -26.48
C VAL A 67 -13.85 27.72 -26.22
N TRP A 68 -13.58 26.92 -27.25
CA TRP A 68 -13.47 25.47 -27.14
C TRP A 68 -12.24 25.04 -26.35
N PHE A 69 -11.13 25.74 -26.52
CA PHE A 69 -9.92 25.53 -25.73
C PHE A 69 -10.17 25.77 -24.23
N ALA A 70 -10.79 26.90 -23.88
CA ALA A 70 -11.14 27.21 -22.49
C ALA A 70 -12.14 26.20 -21.90
N ALA A 71 -13.18 25.84 -22.64
CA ALA A 71 -14.14 24.82 -22.22
C ALA A 71 -13.48 23.45 -21.97
N THR A 72 -12.52 23.08 -22.81
CA THR A 72 -11.75 21.83 -22.67
C THR A 72 -10.88 21.84 -21.42
N LEU A 73 -10.21 22.96 -21.11
CA LEU A 73 -9.44 23.08 -19.86
C LEU A 73 -10.32 22.91 -18.62
N VAL A 74 -11.53 23.50 -18.63
CA VAL A 74 -12.51 23.31 -17.54
C VAL A 74 -12.90 21.83 -17.43
N LEU A 75 -13.24 21.17 -18.54
CA LEU A 75 -13.58 19.75 -18.55
C LEU A 75 -12.41 18.87 -18.05
N LEU A 76 -11.18 19.15 -18.45
CA LEU A 76 -9.99 18.44 -17.97
C LEU A 76 -9.81 18.63 -16.47
N ALA A 77 -9.97 19.85 -15.96
CA ALA A 77 -9.91 20.15 -14.53
C ALA A 77 -10.99 19.37 -13.74
N LEU A 78 -12.22 19.34 -14.24
CA LEU A 78 -13.32 18.57 -13.65
C LEU A 78 -13.04 17.05 -13.69
N SER A 79 -12.38 16.56 -14.74
CA SER A 79 -12.01 15.14 -14.90
C SER A 79 -10.79 14.70 -14.05
N ALA A 80 -9.98 15.64 -13.55
CA ALA A 80 -8.75 15.32 -12.85
C ALA A 80 -8.98 14.48 -11.58
N THR A 81 -10.05 14.76 -10.85
CA THR A 81 -10.39 14.01 -9.64
C THR A 81 -10.81 12.56 -9.92
N PRO A 82 -11.80 12.26 -10.78
CA PRO A 82 -12.13 10.88 -11.11
C PRO A 82 -10.95 10.14 -11.76
N PHE A 83 -10.11 10.84 -12.54
CA PHE A 83 -8.88 10.27 -13.08
C PHE A 83 -7.90 9.83 -11.97
N ARG A 84 -7.61 10.69 -10.99
CA ARG A 84 -6.75 10.33 -9.83
C ARG A 84 -7.31 9.15 -9.03
N VAL A 85 -8.63 9.09 -8.85
CA VAL A 85 -9.31 7.96 -8.19
C VAL A 85 -9.13 6.68 -8.99
N ALA A 86 -9.32 6.72 -10.31
CA ALA A 86 -9.14 5.57 -11.20
C ALA A 86 -7.70 5.05 -11.19
N VAL A 87 -6.71 5.96 -11.26
CA VAL A 87 -5.28 5.63 -11.15
C VAL A 87 -4.99 4.96 -9.80
N THR A 88 -5.49 5.51 -8.69
CA THR A 88 -5.28 4.94 -7.35
C THR A 88 -5.87 3.54 -7.24
N ARG A 89 -7.12 3.34 -7.69
CA ARG A 89 -7.79 2.01 -7.71
C ARG A 89 -7.02 1.00 -8.55
N ARG A 90 -6.50 1.42 -9.71
CA ARG A 90 -5.73 0.55 -10.60
C ARG A 90 -4.39 0.16 -10.00
N MET A 91 -3.64 1.13 -9.49
CA MET A 91 -2.37 0.92 -8.79
C MET A 91 -2.53 -0.06 -7.62
N TRP A 92 -3.55 0.16 -6.77
CA TRP A 92 -3.83 -0.70 -5.62
C TRP A 92 -4.22 -2.12 -6.05
N ARG A 93 -5.16 -2.30 -6.98
CA ARG A 93 -5.54 -3.64 -7.48
C ARG A 93 -4.36 -4.40 -8.06
N ARG A 94 -3.56 -3.76 -8.93
CA ARG A 94 -2.37 -4.39 -9.51
C ARG A 94 -1.34 -4.77 -8.45
N SER A 95 -1.22 -3.97 -7.39
CA SER A 95 -0.34 -4.27 -6.26
C SER A 95 -0.81 -5.52 -5.50
N VAL A 96 -2.12 -5.63 -5.24
CA VAL A 96 -2.73 -6.84 -4.64
C VAL A 96 -2.49 -8.06 -5.54
N ASP A 97 -2.69 -7.94 -6.85
CA ASP A 97 -2.49 -9.06 -7.79
C ASP A 97 -1.04 -9.55 -7.82
N VAL A 98 -0.07 -8.63 -7.77
CA VAL A 98 1.37 -8.96 -7.69
C VAL A 98 1.70 -9.73 -6.41
N GLN A 99 1.20 -9.29 -5.27
CA GLN A 99 1.48 -9.97 -4.00
C GLN A 99 0.72 -11.30 -3.88
N ARG A 100 -0.49 -11.38 -4.41
CA ARG A 100 -1.23 -12.63 -4.54
C ARG A 100 -0.48 -13.65 -5.40
N ALA A 101 0.16 -13.21 -6.47
CA ALA A 101 1.03 -14.07 -7.27
C ALA A 101 2.25 -14.54 -6.45
N ALA A 102 2.87 -13.64 -5.68
CA ALA A 102 3.99 -13.99 -4.80
C ALA A 102 3.62 -15.09 -3.81
N LEU A 103 2.45 -14.98 -3.15
CA LEU A 103 1.90 -15.99 -2.24
C LEU A 103 1.70 -17.37 -2.88
N ARG A 104 1.38 -17.42 -4.18
CA ARG A 104 1.22 -18.71 -4.89
C ARG A 104 2.55 -19.33 -5.32
N SER A 105 3.58 -18.51 -5.49
CA SER A 105 4.89 -18.94 -6.01
C SER A 105 5.92 -19.26 -4.92
N HIS A 106 5.67 -18.89 -3.67
CA HIS A 106 6.60 -19.10 -2.55
C HIS A 106 5.85 -19.68 -1.35
N ALA A 107 6.53 -20.53 -0.58
CA ALA A 107 6.03 -20.98 0.72
C ALA A 107 6.24 -19.88 1.75
N ILE A 108 5.24 -19.00 1.89
CA ILE A 108 5.29 -17.87 2.83
C ILE A 108 4.77 -18.31 4.20
N ASP A 109 5.53 -18.01 5.25
CA ASP A 109 5.12 -18.25 6.65
C ASP A 109 4.44 -17.02 7.26
N VAL A 110 4.95 -15.82 6.93
CA VAL A 110 4.49 -14.55 7.51
C VAL A 110 4.41 -13.47 6.44
N VAL A 111 3.32 -12.68 6.47
CA VAL A 111 3.21 -11.45 5.66
C VAL A 111 3.56 -10.25 6.53
N LEU A 112 4.47 -9.39 6.05
CA LEU A 112 4.76 -8.12 6.68
C LEU A 112 4.47 -6.97 5.72
N GLY A 113 3.47 -6.14 6.03
CA GLY A 113 3.08 -5.00 5.20
C GLY A 113 3.38 -3.66 5.86
N SER A 114 4.03 -2.73 5.16
CA SER A 114 4.33 -1.39 5.69
C SER A 114 3.60 -0.28 4.94
N SER A 115 2.91 0.61 5.65
CA SER A 115 2.20 1.77 5.08
C SER A 115 1.22 1.35 3.98
N PHE A 116 1.44 1.76 2.73
CA PHE A 116 0.68 1.27 1.56
C PHE A 116 0.71 -0.26 1.41
N GLY A 117 1.83 -0.90 1.67
CA GLY A 117 1.94 -2.35 1.69
C GLY A 117 1.11 -3.01 2.79
N GLY A 118 0.88 -2.30 3.91
CA GLY A 118 -0.07 -2.72 4.94
C GLY A 118 -1.53 -2.70 4.46
N ALA A 119 -1.89 -1.75 3.60
CA ALA A 119 -3.21 -1.73 2.95
C ALA A 119 -3.38 -2.90 1.95
N VAL A 120 -2.31 -3.27 1.26
CA VAL A 120 -2.30 -4.44 0.36
C VAL A 120 -2.38 -5.75 1.16
N ALA A 121 -1.61 -5.90 2.23
CA ALA A 121 -1.64 -7.05 3.12
C ALA A 121 -3.05 -7.25 3.73
N LEU A 122 -3.67 -6.17 4.19
CA LEU A 122 -5.03 -6.21 4.74
C LEU A 122 -6.07 -6.64 3.70
N GLU A 123 -5.92 -6.22 2.44
CA GLU A 123 -6.81 -6.67 1.37
C GLU A 123 -6.63 -8.16 1.06
N LEU A 124 -5.40 -8.69 1.10
CA LEU A 124 -5.15 -10.12 0.92
C LEU A 124 -5.82 -10.95 2.02
N LEU A 125 -5.75 -10.49 3.28
CA LEU A 125 -6.48 -11.08 4.41
C LEU A 125 -8.00 -11.02 4.19
N ALA A 126 -8.53 -9.84 3.86
CA ALA A 126 -9.97 -9.63 3.69
C ALA A 126 -10.57 -10.47 2.55
N ARG A 127 -9.80 -10.75 1.50
CA ARG A 127 -10.20 -11.62 0.39
C ARG A 127 -9.99 -13.12 0.66
N GLY A 128 -9.33 -13.47 1.76
CA GLY A 128 -8.95 -14.84 2.07
C GLY A 128 -7.83 -15.39 1.18
N ASP A 129 -7.12 -14.53 0.44
CA ASP A 129 -5.92 -14.91 -0.34
C ASP A 129 -4.75 -15.29 0.58
N TRP A 130 -4.75 -14.77 1.80
CA TRP A 130 -3.83 -15.09 2.88
C TRP A 130 -4.62 -15.28 4.18
N LYS A 131 -4.20 -16.26 5.01
CA LYS A 131 -4.82 -16.54 6.32
C LYS A 131 -3.80 -16.72 7.44
N GLY A 132 -2.51 -16.67 7.12
CA GLY A 132 -1.45 -16.86 8.09
C GLY A 132 -1.13 -15.59 8.88
N ARG A 133 -0.08 -15.70 9.71
CA ARG A 133 0.39 -14.62 10.57
C ARG A 133 0.74 -13.38 9.74
N THR A 134 0.30 -12.22 10.22
CA THR A 134 0.54 -10.94 9.55
C THR A 134 1.05 -9.89 10.52
N VAL A 135 2.10 -9.16 10.13
CA VAL A 135 2.59 -7.97 10.83
C VAL A 135 2.31 -6.74 9.96
N LEU A 136 1.63 -5.74 10.51
CA LEU A 136 1.29 -4.50 9.83
C LEU A 136 2.04 -3.33 10.47
N LEU A 137 2.90 -2.66 9.71
CA LEU A 137 3.66 -1.50 10.16
C LEU A 137 3.00 -0.21 9.65
N CYS A 138 2.48 0.62 10.54
CA CYS A 138 1.79 1.87 10.23
C CYS A 138 0.78 1.76 9.05
N PRO A 139 -0.19 0.82 9.07
CA PRO A 139 -0.97 0.46 7.88
C PRO A 139 -1.84 1.61 7.34
N ALA A 140 -1.61 2.02 6.09
CA ALA A 140 -2.28 3.15 5.45
C ALA A 140 -3.67 2.82 4.83
N HIS A 141 -4.30 1.74 5.26
CA HIS A 141 -5.54 1.18 4.67
C HIS A 141 -6.68 2.20 4.52
N ARG A 142 -6.97 3.01 5.54
CA ARG A 142 -8.00 4.07 5.46
C ARG A 142 -7.64 5.17 4.46
N LEU A 143 -6.38 5.59 4.41
CA LEU A 143 -5.92 6.62 3.47
C LEU A 143 -5.98 6.13 2.02
N VAL A 144 -5.64 4.86 1.78
CA VAL A 144 -5.78 4.24 0.45
C VAL A 144 -7.26 4.18 0.06
N ALA A 145 -8.11 3.72 0.97
CA ALA A 145 -9.56 3.64 0.74
C ALA A 145 -10.19 5.01 0.43
N GLN A 146 -9.81 6.04 1.19
CA GLN A 146 -10.26 7.42 0.96
C GLN A 146 -9.82 7.94 -0.41
N ARG A 147 -8.54 7.79 -0.78
CA ARG A 147 -8.01 8.22 -2.09
C ARG A 147 -8.63 7.45 -3.25
N ALA A 148 -8.91 6.16 -3.05
CA ALA A 148 -9.58 5.32 -4.02
C ALA A 148 -11.10 5.48 -4.00
N ARG A 149 -11.69 6.23 -3.06
CA ARG A 149 -13.15 6.34 -2.85
C ARG A 149 -13.82 4.95 -2.81
N ILE A 150 -13.31 4.07 -1.96
CA ILE A 150 -13.84 2.74 -1.69
C ILE A 150 -13.97 2.52 -0.18
N ALA A 151 -14.69 1.48 0.23
CA ALA A 151 -14.71 1.08 1.64
C ALA A 151 -13.31 0.56 2.06
N PRO A 152 -12.84 0.88 3.28
CA PRO A 152 -11.60 0.33 3.78
C PRO A 152 -11.75 -1.17 4.06
N SER A 153 -10.73 -1.94 3.70
CA SER A 153 -10.61 -3.36 4.08
C SER A 153 -10.61 -3.49 5.61
N ARG A 154 -11.21 -4.56 6.11
CA ARG A 154 -11.31 -4.88 7.54
C ARG A 154 -10.55 -6.17 7.83
N LEU A 155 -10.17 -6.37 9.09
CA LEU A 155 -9.60 -7.63 9.53
C LEU A 155 -10.69 -8.72 9.56
N PRO A 156 -10.37 -9.96 9.15
CA PRO A 156 -11.18 -11.13 9.49
C PRO A 156 -11.28 -11.32 11.01
N GLU A 157 -12.39 -11.87 11.51
CA GLU A 157 -12.65 -12.02 12.95
C GLU A 157 -11.53 -12.75 13.72
N GLN A 158 -10.96 -13.78 13.12
CA GLN A 158 -9.95 -14.66 13.73
C GLN A 158 -8.55 -14.46 13.11
N ALA A 159 -8.23 -13.26 12.65
CA ALA A 159 -6.95 -13.00 12.01
C ALA A 159 -5.80 -12.85 13.03
N ASP A 160 -4.74 -13.63 12.86
CA ASP A 160 -3.50 -13.53 13.63
C ASP A 160 -2.66 -12.34 13.13
N VAL A 161 -3.00 -11.15 13.64
CA VAL A 161 -2.40 -9.89 13.19
C VAL A 161 -1.78 -9.11 14.34
N LEU A 162 -0.53 -8.69 14.14
CA LEU A 162 0.12 -7.69 14.97
C LEU A 162 0.25 -6.39 14.20
N VAL A 163 -0.28 -5.30 14.74
CA VAL A 163 -0.08 -3.95 14.24
C VAL A 163 1.00 -3.27 15.08
N VAL A 164 1.99 -2.66 14.43
CA VAL A 164 3.00 -1.81 15.07
C VAL A 164 2.89 -0.41 14.50
N HIS A 165 2.83 0.60 15.35
CA HIS A 165 2.58 1.98 14.92
C HIS A 165 3.42 2.99 15.70
N GLY A 166 4.02 3.95 14.99
CA GLY A 166 4.79 5.03 15.59
C GLY A 166 3.87 6.09 16.22
N THR A 167 4.08 6.44 17.49
CA THR A 167 3.28 7.45 18.19
C THR A 167 3.43 8.85 17.61
N ARG A 168 4.54 9.12 16.89
CA ARG A 168 4.84 10.37 16.18
C ARG A 168 4.58 10.25 14.67
N ASP A 169 3.70 9.35 14.26
CA ASP A 169 3.32 9.20 12.85
C ASP A 169 2.41 10.35 12.38
N GLU A 170 3.00 11.30 11.66
CA GLU A 170 2.29 12.43 11.03
C GLU A 170 1.72 12.09 9.64
N THR A 171 2.04 10.92 9.08
CA THR A 171 1.60 10.50 7.74
C THR A 171 0.33 9.67 7.80
N VAL A 172 0.27 8.70 8.70
CA VAL A 172 -0.88 7.86 8.97
C VAL A 172 -1.31 8.10 10.42
N PRO A 173 -2.50 8.66 10.67
CA PRO A 173 -2.97 8.84 12.02
C PRO A 173 -3.00 7.52 12.81
N LEU A 174 -2.39 7.51 14.00
CA LEU A 174 -2.39 6.37 14.93
C LEU A 174 -3.81 5.84 15.23
N THR A 175 -4.79 6.74 15.26
CA THR A 175 -6.21 6.40 15.44
C THR A 175 -6.73 5.41 14.39
N HIS A 176 -6.15 5.38 13.18
CA HIS A 176 -6.49 4.40 12.16
C HIS A 176 -6.10 2.97 12.58
N SER A 177 -5.00 2.79 13.30
CA SER A 177 -4.55 1.48 13.77
C SER A 177 -5.30 1.05 15.03
N ARG A 178 -5.54 1.97 15.96
CA ARG A 178 -6.42 1.72 17.12
C ARG A 178 -7.79 1.21 16.69
N ALA A 179 -8.42 1.91 15.74
CA ALA A 179 -9.74 1.52 15.23
C ALA A 179 -9.69 0.30 14.27
N LEU A 180 -8.52 -0.13 13.81
CA LEU A 180 -8.38 -1.37 13.03
C LEU A 180 -8.41 -2.59 13.94
N VAL A 181 -7.76 -2.51 15.10
CA VAL A 181 -7.67 -3.63 16.06
C VAL A 181 -8.85 -3.69 17.03
N GLU A 182 -9.58 -2.59 17.18
CA GLU A 182 -10.76 -2.48 18.05
C GLU A 182 -11.78 -3.58 17.77
N ASN A 183 -12.19 -4.32 18.81
CA ASN A 183 -13.10 -5.47 18.72
C ASN A 183 -12.62 -6.60 17.78
N THR A 184 -11.31 -6.79 17.63
CA THR A 184 -10.71 -7.91 16.87
C THR A 184 -9.74 -8.70 17.75
N ALA A 185 -9.29 -9.87 17.27
CA ALA A 185 -8.22 -10.62 17.91
C ALA A 185 -6.81 -10.02 17.69
N ALA A 186 -6.69 -8.98 16.85
CA ALA A 186 -5.41 -8.38 16.52
C ALA A 186 -4.84 -7.55 17.67
N LYS A 187 -3.51 -7.48 17.75
CA LYS A 187 -2.78 -6.73 18.78
C LYS A 187 -2.22 -5.45 18.20
N LEU A 188 -2.10 -4.41 19.02
CA LEU A 188 -1.43 -3.16 18.67
C LEU A 188 -0.25 -2.92 19.61
N ILE A 189 0.93 -2.67 19.03
CA ILE A 189 2.10 -2.14 19.72
C ILE A 189 2.33 -0.71 19.24
N GLU A 190 2.31 0.23 20.18
CA GLU A 190 2.69 1.61 19.93
C GLU A 190 4.16 1.79 20.29
N VAL A 191 4.94 2.40 19.42
CA VAL A 191 6.38 2.64 19.61
C VAL A 191 6.70 4.12 19.47
N ASP A 192 7.67 4.63 20.22
CA ASP A 192 8.09 6.04 20.12
C ASP A 192 8.94 6.30 18.87
N ASP A 193 8.30 6.40 17.72
CA ASP A 193 8.92 6.61 16.42
C ASP A 193 7.94 7.33 15.47
N THR A 194 8.45 7.73 14.32
CA THR A 194 7.73 8.34 13.20
C THR A 194 7.11 7.29 12.28
N HIS A 195 6.41 7.73 11.23
CA HIS A 195 5.87 6.85 10.18
C HIS A 195 6.87 5.85 9.61
N ARG A 196 8.15 6.26 9.53
CA ARG A 196 9.21 5.46 8.94
C ARG A 196 9.59 4.29 9.82
N LEU A 197 9.31 4.31 11.12
CA LEU A 197 9.82 3.33 12.08
C LEU A 197 11.34 3.10 11.90
N PHE A 198 12.11 4.17 11.66
CA PHE A 198 13.52 4.02 11.29
C PHE A 198 14.36 3.57 12.49
N ASP A 199 14.02 4.09 13.67
CA ASP A 199 14.75 3.81 14.91
C ASP A 199 14.28 2.49 15.54
N THR A 200 13.03 2.11 15.29
CA THR A 200 12.37 0.97 15.95
C THR A 200 12.24 -0.27 15.08
N ALA A 201 12.19 -0.19 13.75
CA ALA A 201 12.15 -1.36 12.87
C ALA A 201 13.54 -1.97 12.61
N THR A 202 14.28 -2.21 13.70
CA THR A 202 15.57 -2.91 13.70
C THR A 202 15.39 -4.40 13.48
N ALA A 203 16.49 -5.11 13.17
CA ALA A 203 16.47 -6.57 13.00
C ALA A 203 15.89 -7.30 14.23
N ASP A 204 16.32 -6.93 15.43
CA ASP A 204 15.86 -7.55 16.68
C ASP A 204 14.37 -7.30 16.93
N ASN A 205 13.90 -6.07 16.73
CA ASN A 205 12.50 -5.74 16.93
C ASN A 205 11.61 -6.41 15.89
N LEU A 206 12.01 -6.44 14.61
CA LEU A 206 11.28 -7.16 13.56
C LEU A 206 11.20 -8.65 13.88
N LYS A 207 12.27 -9.25 14.38
CA LYS A 207 12.28 -10.63 14.86
C LYS A 207 11.33 -10.85 16.02
N ALA A 208 11.33 -9.95 17.00
CA ALA A 208 10.41 -10.00 18.14
C ALA A 208 8.95 -9.89 17.70
N TRP A 209 8.62 -8.93 16.81
CA TRP A 209 7.26 -8.72 16.32
C TRP A 209 6.73 -9.89 15.50
N ILE A 210 7.56 -10.47 14.63
CA ILE A 210 7.20 -11.66 13.84
C ILE A 210 6.91 -12.85 14.76
N ASN A 211 7.73 -13.05 15.79
CA ASN A 211 7.61 -14.19 16.71
C ASN A 211 6.61 -13.97 17.87
N ALA A 212 6.10 -12.76 18.05
CA ALA A 212 5.08 -12.48 19.05
C ALA A 212 3.82 -13.31 18.76
N ARG A 213 3.32 -14.02 19.77
CA ARG A 213 2.00 -14.69 19.73
C ARG A 213 0.95 -13.80 20.32
#